data_AF-W3XLV3-F1
#
_entry.id   AF-W3XLV3-F1
#
_cell.length_a   1.000
_cell.length_b   1.000
_cell.length_c   1.000
_cell.angle_alpha   90.00
_cell.angle_beta   90.00
_cell.angle_gamma   90.00
#
_symmetry.space_group_name_H-M   'P 1'
#
loop_
_entity.id
_entity.type
_entity.pdbx_description
1 polymer ?
#
loop_
_entity_poly.entity_id
_entity_poly.type
_entity_poly.pdbx_seq_one_letter_code
_entity_poly.pdbx_strand_id
1 'polypeptide(L)'
;MLFVQSGTWRTIVGHVDCVAVFQQLDILANPLPEELIGAFDVVHVRAFLSIIVNGNTAPLLSAARSLLKPGGWLQWEETSGEFLVEPSTPNVTKVSYETLAQILKQGGEARGFEVEFVNELDNHLGKHDFEDIHMQKFAKHKQDYKGWTEDYLMVWEELATYLPAKADVPNAPVTKEIWAELFKKAVAETEQGVALHHGFIMTVVGRKST
;
A
#
# COMPACT_ATOMS: atom_id res chain seq x y z
N MET A 1 -24.50 -4.52 5.16
CA MET A 1 -25.33 -4.84 6.34
C MET A 1 -26.75 -4.36 6.05
N LEU A 2 -27.74 -5.26 5.98
CA LEU A 2 -29.12 -4.92 5.64
C LEU A 2 -30.04 -5.29 6.81
N PHE A 3 -30.85 -4.33 7.26
CA PHE A 3 -31.94 -4.55 8.21
C PHE A 3 -33.26 -4.75 7.46
N VAL A 4 -34.11 -5.64 7.97
CA VAL A 4 -35.45 -5.93 7.43
C VAL A 4 -36.50 -5.37 8.38
N GLN A 5 -37.40 -4.52 7.86
CA GLN A 5 -38.72 -4.30 8.46
C GLN A 5 -39.77 -4.16 7.35
N SER A 6 -40.66 -5.17 7.28
CA SER A 6 -42.00 -5.20 6.69
C SER A 6 -42.33 -4.38 5.42
N GLY A 7 -42.60 -5.11 4.32
CA GLY A 7 -43.81 -4.88 3.50
C GLY A 7 -43.62 -4.19 2.14
N THR A 8 -43.85 -4.97 1.07
CA THR A 8 -43.98 -4.62 -0.37
C THR A 8 -42.71 -4.32 -1.16
N TRP A 9 -42.25 -5.32 -1.93
CA TRP A 9 -41.23 -5.19 -2.96
C TRP A 9 -41.86 -4.67 -4.26
N ARG A 10 -41.52 -3.43 -4.65
CA ARG A 10 -41.56 -3.04 -6.06
C ARG A 10 -40.13 -3.04 -6.57
N THR A 11 -39.79 -4.05 -7.35
CA THR A 11 -38.47 -4.14 -7.98
C THR A 11 -38.42 -3.13 -9.12
N ILE A 12 -37.75 -1.99 -8.90
CA ILE A 12 -37.13 -1.26 -10.00
C ILE A 12 -35.81 -1.97 -10.21
N VAL A 13 -35.80 -2.99 -11.08
CA VAL A 13 -34.54 -3.55 -11.60
C VAL A 13 -34.00 -2.53 -12.58
N GLY A 14 -33.30 -1.51 -12.07
CA GLY A 14 -32.24 -0.90 -12.84
C GLY A 14 -31.08 -1.88 -12.80
N HIS A 15 -31.03 -2.80 -13.77
CA HIS A 15 -29.84 -3.63 -13.97
C HIS A 15 -28.77 -2.69 -14.52
N VAL A 16 -27.99 -2.10 -13.62
CA VAL A 16 -26.74 -1.47 -14.01
C VAL A 16 -25.78 -2.64 -14.14
N ASP A 17 -25.59 -3.13 -15.37
CA ASP A 17 -24.52 -4.07 -15.67
C ASP A 17 -23.21 -3.41 -15.27
N CYS A 18 -22.66 -3.80 -14.11
CA CYS A 18 -21.35 -3.37 -13.69
C CYS A 18 -20.33 -4.15 -14.53
N VAL A 19 -19.93 -3.59 -15.67
CA VAL A 19 -18.90 -4.16 -16.52
C VAL A 19 -17.53 -3.75 -15.95
N ALA A 20 -16.82 -4.70 -15.35
CA ALA A 20 -15.41 -4.53 -15.02
C ALA A 20 -14.56 -4.96 -16.23
N VAL A 21 -13.70 -4.06 -16.71
CA VAL A 21 -12.72 -4.35 -17.77
C VAL A 21 -11.33 -4.31 -17.15
N PHE A 22 -10.52 -5.32 -17.47
CA PHE A 22 -9.12 -5.40 -17.04
C PHE A 22 -8.21 -5.22 -18.25
N GLN A 23 -7.20 -4.37 -18.09
CA GLN A 23 -6.16 -4.12 -19.07
C GLN A 23 -4.82 -4.10 -18.36
N GLN A 24 -3.79 -4.67 -18.99
CA GLN A 24 -2.42 -4.50 -18.53
C GLN A 24 -1.93 -3.11 -18.92
N LEU A 25 -1.49 -2.32 -17.93
CA LEU A 25 -0.95 -0.99 -18.13
C LEU A 25 0.31 -0.82 -17.29
N ASP A 26 1.39 -0.35 -17.91
CA ASP A 26 2.50 0.27 -17.19
C ASP A 26 2.13 1.74 -16.97
N ILE A 27 1.77 2.08 -15.72
CA ILE A 27 1.34 3.43 -15.35
C ILE A 27 2.48 4.45 -15.36
N LEU A 28 3.73 4.00 -15.33
CA LEU A 28 4.93 4.85 -15.37
C LEU A 28 5.49 5.00 -16.78
N ALA A 29 4.89 4.33 -17.77
CA ALA A 29 5.26 4.47 -19.17
C ALA A 29 4.99 5.90 -19.67
N ASN A 30 5.88 6.37 -20.53
CA ASN A 30 5.73 7.64 -21.23
C ASN A 30 5.99 7.44 -22.72
N PRO A 31 5.00 7.64 -23.61
CA PRO A 31 3.63 8.06 -23.31
C PRO A 31 2.72 6.93 -22.79
N LEU A 32 1.63 7.31 -22.13
CA LEU A 32 0.50 6.40 -21.85
C LEU A 32 -0.33 6.17 -23.13
N PRO A 33 -1.12 5.07 -23.22
CA PRO A 33 -2.01 4.83 -24.35
C PRO A 33 -3.01 5.98 -24.56
N GLU A 34 -3.14 6.45 -25.80
CA GLU A 34 -3.92 7.65 -26.15
C GLU A 34 -5.40 7.51 -25.77
N GLU A 35 -5.96 6.30 -25.90
CA GLU A 35 -7.36 6.00 -25.58
C GLU A 35 -7.69 6.13 -24.09
N LEU A 36 -6.68 6.14 -23.22
CA LEU A 36 -6.86 6.28 -21.77
C LEU A 36 -6.74 7.72 -21.29
N ILE A 37 -6.21 8.62 -22.12
CA ILE A 37 -6.02 10.04 -21.78
C ILE A 37 -7.37 10.72 -21.66
N GLY A 38 -7.65 11.32 -20.50
CA GLY A 38 -8.90 12.00 -20.22
C GLY A 38 -10.12 11.09 -20.29
N ALA A 39 -9.96 9.78 -20.09
CA ALA A 39 -11.04 8.81 -20.21
C ALA A 39 -11.86 8.64 -18.92
N PHE A 40 -11.28 9.00 -17.77
CA PHE A 40 -11.82 8.63 -16.46
C PHE A 40 -12.35 9.83 -15.67
N ASP A 41 -13.54 9.69 -15.09
CA ASP A 41 -14.08 10.66 -14.13
C ASP A 41 -13.41 10.53 -12.77
N VAL A 42 -12.96 9.32 -12.41
CA VAL A 42 -12.24 9.01 -11.18
C VAL A 42 -11.08 8.07 -11.49
N VAL A 43 -9.91 8.38 -10.93
CA VAL A 43 -8.74 7.50 -10.90
C VAL A 43 -8.47 7.15 -9.45
N HIS A 44 -8.43 5.86 -9.14
CA HIS A 44 -8.12 5.36 -7.81
C HIS A 44 -6.74 4.71 -7.82
N VAL A 45 -5.87 5.12 -6.90
CA VAL A 45 -4.55 4.55 -6.68
C VAL A 45 -4.46 4.06 -5.25
N ARG A 46 -3.95 2.85 -5.05
CA ARG A 46 -3.80 2.27 -3.71
C ARG A 46 -2.58 1.38 -3.60
N ALA A 47 -1.84 1.54 -2.50
CA ALA A 47 -0.68 0.72 -2.15
C ALA A 47 0.45 0.76 -3.20
N PHE A 48 0.72 1.96 -3.74
CA PHE A 48 1.79 2.21 -4.71
C PHE A 48 3.08 2.69 -4.03
N LEU A 49 3.15 2.74 -2.70
CA LEU A 49 4.35 3.18 -1.98
C LEU A 49 5.66 2.50 -2.42
N SER A 50 5.61 1.22 -2.80
CA SER A 50 6.78 0.41 -3.18
C SER A 50 7.32 0.72 -4.58
N ILE A 51 6.58 1.46 -5.41
CA ILE A 51 7.03 1.89 -6.74
C ILE A 51 7.49 3.35 -6.78
N ILE A 52 7.33 4.08 -5.67
CA ILE A 52 7.81 5.46 -5.52
C ILE A 52 9.24 5.43 -4.99
N VAL A 53 10.18 5.84 -5.84
CA VAL A 53 11.61 5.87 -5.52
C VAL A 53 12.05 7.31 -5.24
N ASN A 54 12.85 7.50 -4.20
CA ASN A 54 13.37 8.78 -3.69
C ASN A 54 12.26 9.80 -3.42
N GLY A 55 11.10 9.33 -2.95
CA GLY A 55 9.93 10.17 -2.67
C GLY A 55 9.36 10.89 -3.90
N ASN A 56 9.77 10.52 -5.12
CA ASN A 56 9.36 11.21 -6.34
C ASN A 56 7.98 10.76 -6.81
N THR A 57 6.95 11.47 -6.35
CA THR A 57 5.54 11.21 -6.70
C THR A 57 5.14 11.73 -8.07
N ALA A 58 5.99 12.55 -8.72
CA ALA A 58 5.63 13.26 -9.94
C ALA A 58 5.26 12.36 -11.14
N PRO A 59 5.97 11.26 -11.43
CA PRO A 59 5.60 10.37 -12.53
C PRO A 59 4.19 9.79 -12.36
N LEU A 60 3.87 9.29 -11.16
CA LEU A 60 2.56 8.72 -10.85
C LEU A 60 1.44 9.79 -10.92
N LEU A 61 1.67 10.96 -10.33
CA LEU A 61 0.67 12.03 -10.32
C LEU A 61 0.43 12.60 -11.73
N SER A 62 1.48 12.71 -12.55
CA SER A 62 1.36 13.10 -13.96
C SER A 62 0.54 12.08 -14.76
N ALA A 63 0.81 10.78 -14.56
CA ALA A 63 0.06 9.71 -15.19
C ALA A 63 -1.42 9.74 -14.76
N ALA A 64 -1.70 9.72 -13.46
CA ALA A 64 -3.06 9.75 -12.92
C ALA A 64 -3.85 10.99 -13.41
N ARG A 65 -3.20 12.16 -13.41
CA ARG A 65 -3.82 13.39 -13.94
C ARG A 65 -4.09 13.31 -15.43
N SER A 66 -3.23 12.67 -16.21
CA SER A 66 -3.43 12.52 -17.66
C SER A 66 -4.60 11.59 -17.99
N LEU A 67 -4.83 10.56 -17.17
CA LEU A 67 -5.98 9.66 -17.27
C LEU A 67 -7.32 10.35 -16.96
N LEU A 68 -7.30 11.36 -16.09
CA LEU A 68 -8.51 12.07 -15.65
C LEU A 68 -9.07 13.03 -16.71
N LYS A 69 -10.39 13.02 -16.88
CA LYS A 69 -11.13 14.10 -17.55
C LYS A 69 -10.91 15.45 -16.84
N PRO A 70 -11.05 16.60 -17.53
CA PRO A 70 -11.14 17.90 -16.86
C PRO A 70 -12.22 17.86 -15.77
N GLY A 71 -11.87 18.26 -14.54
CA GLY A 71 -12.77 18.17 -13.38
C GLY A 71 -12.94 16.78 -12.76
N GLY A 72 -12.24 15.75 -13.25
CA GLY A 72 -12.22 14.41 -12.65
C GLY A 72 -11.43 14.35 -11.35
N TRP A 73 -11.58 13.28 -10.58
CA TRP A 73 -11.02 13.13 -9.23
C TRP A 73 -9.97 12.03 -9.11
N LEU A 74 -8.85 12.33 -8.46
CA LEU A 74 -7.94 11.33 -7.94
C LEU A 74 -8.34 10.97 -6.51
N GLN A 75 -8.39 9.67 -6.20
CA GLN A 75 -8.34 9.17 -4.83
C GLN A 75 -7.07 8.32 -4.67
N TRP A 76 -6.16 8.74 -3.80
CA TRP A 76 -4.92 8.03 -3.53
C TRP A 76 -4.85 7.58 -2.07
N GLU A 77 -4.66 6.28 -1.86
CA GLU A 77 -4.59 5.63 -0.55
C GLU A 77 -3.26 4.92 -0.33
N GLU A 78 -2.57 5.25 0.76
CA GLU A 78 -1.34 4.59 1.16
C GLU A 78 -1.38 4.17 2.61
N THR A 79 -0.78 3.02 2.94
CA THR A 79 -0.42 2.74 4.33
C THR A 79 0.72 3.66 4.72
N SER A 80 0.80 4.06 5.99
CA SER A 80 2.05 4.66 6.48
C SER A 80 3.22 3.74 6.15
N GLY A 81 4.44 4.24 6.01
CA GLY A 81 5.58 3.35 5.77
C GLY A 81 6.23 2.77 7.01
N GLU A 82 5.79 3.14 8.21
CA GLU A 82 6.39 2.66 9.45
C GLU A 82 5.88 1.29 9.82
N PHE A 83 6.78 0.31 9.94
CA PHE A 83 6.47 -0.99 10.51
C PHE A 83 6.35 -0.89 12.04
N LEU A 84 5.16 -1.14 12.58
CA LEU A 84 4.88 -1.20 14.01
C LEU A 84 4.65 -2.65 14.43
N VAL A 85 5.51 -3.15 15.32
CA VAL A 85 5.42 -4.50 15.89
C VAL A 85 4.87 -4.41 17.31
N GLU A 86 3.59 -4.78 17.48
CA GLU A 86 2.84 -4.70 18.74
C GLU A 86 2.62 -6.11 19.32
N PRO A 87 3.14 -6.42 20.52
CA PRO A 87 2.83 -7.67 21.21
C PRO A 87 1.49 -7.55 21.95
N SER A 88 0.71 -8.64 21.98
CA SER A 88 -0.57 -8.69 22.71
C SER A 88 -0.43 -8.43 24.21
N THR A 89 0.73 -8.77 24.79
CA THR A 89 1.08 -8.50 26.18
C THR A 89 2.59 -8.21 26.30
N PRO A 90 3.06 -7.52 27.36
CA PRO A 90 4.48 -7.21 27.53
C PRO A 90 5.43 -8.41 27.64
N ASN A 91 4.91 -9.62 27.90
CA ASN A 91 5.71 -10.84 28.10
C ASN A 91 5.97 -11.60 26.78
N VAL A 92 5.29 -11.23 25.69
CA VAL A 92 5.47 -11.88 24.39
C VAL A 92 6.70 -11.30 23.72
N THR A 93 7.65 -12.16 23.33
CA THR A 93 8.82 -11.76 22.55
C THR A 93 8.41 -11.36 21.13
N LYS A 94 9.04 -10.29 20.63
CA LYS A 94 8.87 -9.77 19.27
C LYS A 94 10.19 -9.50 18.54
N VAL A 95 11.29 -9.99 19.12
CA VAL A 95 12.65 -9.66 18.68
C VAL A 95 12.90 -10.10 17.24
N SER A 96 12.43 -11.30 16.87
CA SER A 96 12.67 -11.83 15.53
C SER A 96 11.89 -11.05 14.48
N TYR A 97 10.63 -10.74 14.79
CA TYR A 97 9.77 -9.94 13.93
C TYR A 97 10.29 -8.51 13.76
N GLU A 98 10.68 -7.84 14.85
CA GLU A 98 11.30 -6.51 14.79
C GLU A 98 12.59 -6.51 13.97
N THR A 99 13.40 -7.56 14.09
CA THR A 99 14.62 -7.70 13.30
C THR A 99 14.32 -7.78 11.80
N LEU A 100 13.30 -8.56 11.39
CA LEU A 100 12.88 -8.61 9.98
C LEU A 100 12.38 -7.26 9.48
N ALA A 101 11.53 -6.59 10.25
CA ALA A 101 11.02 -5.26 9.92
C ALA A 101 12.17 -4.25 9.73
N GLN A 102 13.20 -4.30 10.59
CA GLN A 102 14.38 -3.46 10.48
C GLN A 102 15.23 -3.78 9.25
N ILE A 103 15.45 -5.05 8.93
CA ILE A 103 16.16 -5.47 7.72
C ILE A 103 15.45 -4.93 6.47
N LEU A 104 14.13 -5.03 6.42
CA LEU A 104 13.33 -4.54 5.28
C LEU A 104 13.39 -3.03 5.17
N LYS A 105 13.23 -2.31 6.29
CA LYS A 105 13.35 -0.85 6.33
C LYS A 105 14.71 -0.41 5.80
N GLN A 106 15.80 -0.93 6.36
CA GLN A 106 17.17 -0.56 5.94
C GLN A 106 17.47 -0.96 4.49
N GLY A 107 17.00 -2.15 4.08
CA GLY A 107 17.16 -2.61 2.71
C GLY A 107 16.37 -1.78 1.70
N GLY A 108 15.19 -1.27 2.09
CA GLY A 108 14.39 -0.35 1.29
C GLY A 108 15.04 1.02 1.18
N GLU A 109 15.45 1.61 2.31
CA GLU A 109 16.15 2.90 2.37
C GLU A 109 17.42 2.88 1.50
N ALA A 110 18.20 1.80 1.55
CA ALA A 110 19.40 1.64 0.72
C ALA A 110 19.10 1.59 -0.79
N ARG A 111 17.85 1.32 -1.18
CA ARG A 111 17.37 1.32 -2.57
C ARG A 111 16.58 2.59 -2.93
N GLY A 112 16.51 3.56 -2.03
CA GLY A 112 15.77 4.80 -2.22
C GLY A 112 14.27 4.67 -1.97
N PHE A 113 13.80 3.62 -1.27
CA PHE A 113 12.41 3.61 -0.80
C PHE A 113 12.28 4.54 0.40
N GLU A 114 11.56 5.63 0.18
CA GLU A 114 11.22 6.64 1.17
C GLU A 114 9.72 6.62 1.40
N VAL A 115 9.29 6.87 2.62
CA VAL A 115 7.88 6.73 3.01
C VAL A 115 7.31 8.00 3.61
N GLU A 116 8.15 9.00 3.84
CA GLU A 116 7.82 10.29 4.40
C GLU A 116 6.83 11.05 3.52
N PHE A 117 6.91 10.88 2.19
CA PHE A 117 6.00 11.50 1.22
C PHE A 117 4.52 11.18 1.49
N VAL A 118 4.23 10.02 2.10
CA VAL A 118 2.87 9.58 2.45
C VAL A 118 2.21 10.51 3.46
N ASN A 119 2.99 11.22 4.27
CA ASN A 119 2.44 12.17 5.24
C ASN A 119 2.08 13.53 4.63
N GLU A 120 2.46 13.77 3.36
CA GLU A 120 2.32 15.05 2.66
C GLU A 120 1.65 14.90 1.29
N LEU A 121 0.79 13.89 1.11
CA LEU A 121 0.17 13.60 -0.18
C LEU A 121 -0.64 14.79 -0.72
N ASP A 122 -1.30 15.56 0.16
CA ASP A 122 -1.97 16.81 -0.17
C ASP A 122 -1.04 17.86 -0.80
N ASN A 123 0.14 18.07 -0.21
CA ASN A 123 1.17 18.96 -0.75
C ASN A 123 1.64 18.48 -2.14
N HIS A 124 1.78 17.16 -2.32
CA HIS A 124 2.18 16.60 -3.60
C HIS A 124 1.10 16.81 -4.68
N LEU A 125 -0.17 16.62 -4.34
CA LEU A 125 -1.29 16.91 -5.26
C LEU A 125 -1.34 18.40 -5.62
N GLY A 126 -1.18 19.30 -4.65
CA GLY A 126 -1.20 20.74 -4.89
C GLY A 126 -0.09 21.22 -5.85
N LYS A 127 1.07 20.55 -5.85
CA LYS A 127 2.15 20.81 -6.81
C LYS A 127 1.89 20.28 -8.23
N HIS A 128 0.82 19.49 -8.43
CA HIS A 128 0.47 18.82 -9.69
C HIS A 128 -0.88 19.28 -10.25
N ASP A 129 -1.26 20.54 -10.01
CA ASP A 129 -2.49 21.15 -10.54
C ASP A 129 -3.77 20.35 -10.20
N PHE A 130 -3.82 19.83 -8.98
CA PHE A 130 -5.05 19.40 -8.35
C PHE A 130 -5.60 20.52 -7.46
N GLU A 131 -6.91 20.63 -7.40
CA GLU A 131 -7.68 21.54 -6.56
C GLU A 131 -8.67 20.76 -5.69
N ASP A 132 -9.39 21.46 -4.79
CA ASP A 132 -10.34 20.83 -3.87
C ASP A 132 -9.74 19.65 -3.06
N ILE A 133 -8.50 19.81 -2.62
CA ILE A 133 -7.71 18.74 -1.99
C ILE A 133 -8.15 18.50 -0.55
N HIS A 134 -8.41 17.23 -0.21
CA HIS A 134 -8.75 16.81 1.14
C HIS A 134 -7.98 15.55 1.52
N MET A 135 -7.27 15.59 2.64
CA MET A 135 -6.53 14.46 3.18
C MET A 135 -7.14 14.00 4.51
N GLN A 136 -7.25 12.69 4.67
CA GLN A 136 -7.76 12.04 5.88
C GLN A 136 -6.79 10.95 6.32
N LYS A 137 -6.63 10.87 7.65
CA LYS A 137 -5.82 9.85 8.31
C LYS A 137 -6.75 8.91 9.07
N PHE A 138 -6.76 7.65 8.67
CA PHE A 138 -7.57 6.61 9.29
C PHE A 138 -6.69 5.69 10.11
N ALA A 139 -6.91 5.63 11.42
CA ALA A 139 -6.27 4.63 12.26
C ALA A 139 -6.79 3.23 11.88
N LYS A 140 -5.88 2.27 11.73
CA LYS A 140 -6.27 0.87 11.49
C LYS A 140 -6.98 0.34 12.74
N HIS A 141 -8.05 -0.42 12.55
CA HIS A 141 -8.73 -1.08 13.66
C HIS A 141 -7.84 -2.20 14.20
N LYS A 142 -7.71 -2.29 15.53
CA LYS A 142 -6.92 -3.36 16.18
C LYS A 142 -7.40 -4.76 15.81
N GLN A 143 -8.70 -4.90 15.54
CA GLN A 143 -9.32 -6.15 15.09
C GLN A 143 -8.77 -6.63 13.75
N ASP A 144 -8.29 -5.72 12.90
CA ASP A 144 -7.77 -6.04 11.57
C ASP A 144 -6.28 -6.40 11.60
N TYR A 145 -5.59 -6.15 12.71
CA TYR A 145 -4.12 -6.30 12.80
C TYR A 145 -3.65 -7.71 12.45
N LYS A 146 -4.39 -8.75 12.85
CA LYS A 146 -4.04 -10.13 12.49
C LYS A 146 -4.11 -10.34 10.98
N GLY A 147 -5.16 -9.84 10.32
CA GLY A 147 -5.29 -9.93 8.86
C GLY A 147 -4.15 -9.23 8.14
N TRP A 148 -3.77 -8.02 8.58
CA TRP A 148 -2.61 -7.31 8.07
C TRP A 148 -1.30 -8.06 8.32
N THR A 149 -1.12 -8.65 9.51
CA THR A 149 0.09 -9.41 9.85
C THR A 149 0.28 -10.59 8.90
N GLU A 150 -0.78 -11.36 8.63
CA GLU A 150 -0.72 -12.48 7.67
C GLU A 150 -0.39 -12.01 6.25
N ASP A 151 -0.99 -10.90 5.80
CA ASP A 151 -0.71 -10.30 4.49
C ASP A 151 0.77 -9.96 4.33
N TYR A 152 1.36 -9.31 5.33
CA TYR A 152 2.79 -8.99 5.32
C TYR A 152 3.67 -10.24 5.39
N LEU A 153 3.32 -11.24 6.19
CA LEU A 153 4.09 -12.49 6.26
C LEU A 153 4.13 -13.21 4.91
N MET A 154 3.01 -13.26 4.17
CA MET A 154 2.97 -13.86 2.83
C MET A 154 3.95 -13.18 1.87
N VAL A 155 3.97 -11.85 1.85
CA VAL A 155 4.92 -11.08 1.03
C VAL A 155 6.35 -11.29 1.50
N TRP A 156 6.60 -11.27 2.80
CA TRP A 156 7.93 -11.36 3.39
C TRP A 156 8.55 -12.76 3.27
N GLU A 157 7.74 -13.81 3.20
CA GLU A 157 8.20 -15.16 2.92
C GLU A 157 8.86 -15.24 1.54
N GLU A 158 8.21 -14.65 0.52
CA GLU A 158 8.69 -14.66 -0.87
C GLU A 158 10.04 -13.93 -1.02
N LEU A 159 10.32 -12.93 -0.18
CA LEU A 159 11.55 -12.15 -0.24
C LEU A 159 12.82 -12.99 -0.08
N ALA A 160 12.73 -14.16 0.56
CA ALA A 160 13.84 -15.11 0.67
C ALA A 160 14.42 -15.50 -0.70
N THR A 161 13.60 -15.53 -1.75
CA THR A 161 14.00 -15.94 -3.11
C THR A 161 14.93 -14.94 -3.78
N TYR A 162 14.90 -13.67 -3.37
CA TYR A 162 15.71 -12.60 -3.92
C TYR A 162 17.00 -12.34 -3.12
N LEU A 163 17.21 -13.07 -2.02
CA LEU A 163 18.41 -12.96 -1.18
C LEU A 163 19.50 -13.92 -1.65
N PRO A 164 20.80 -13.53 -1.58
CA PRO A 164 21.89 -14.41 -1.96
C PRO A 164 21.98 -15.61 -1.01
N ALA A 165 22.43 -16.75 -1.53
CA ALA A 165 22.80 -17.86 -0.66
C ALA A 165 24.11 -17.55 0.07
N LYS A 166 24.25 -18.02 1.30
CA LYS A 166 25.50 -17.90 2.06
C LYS A 166 26.70 -18.53 1.34
N ALA A 167 26.47 -19.59 0.57
CA ALA A 167 27.52 -20.25 -0.21
C ALA A 167 28.06 -19.35 -1.34
N ASP A 168 27.19 -18.52 -1.94
CA ASP A 168 27.53 -17.66 -3.08
C ASP A 168 28.15 -16.34 -2.60
N VAL A 169 27.63 -15.78 -1.50
CA VAL A 169 28.11 -14.51 -0.93
C VAL A 169 28.30 -14.67 0.59
N PRO A 170 29.43 -15.25 1.05
CA PRO A 170 29.64 -15.59 2.47
C PRO A 170 29.60 -14.40 3.44
N ASN A 171 29.89 -13.20 2.95
CA ASN A 171 29.94 -11.96 3.73
C ASN A 171 28.70 -11.08 3.54
N ALA A 172 27.64 -11.59 2.90
CA ALA A 172 26.40 -10.84 2.77
C ALA A 172 25.79 -10.58 4.17
N PRO A 173 25.32 -9.35 4.46
CA PRO A 173 24.74 -9.02 5.76
C PRO A 173 23.46 -9.81 6.05
N VAL A 174 22.71 -10.17 5.00
CA VAL A 174 21.52 -11.01 5.07
C VAL A 174 21.59 -12.02 3.93
N THR A 175 21.45 -13.30 4.26
CA THR A 175 21.36 -14.42 3.29
C THR A 175 19.99 -15.06 3.35
N LYS A 176 19.63 -15.84 2.33
CA LYS A 176 18.36 -16.59 2.33
C LYS A 176 18.20 -17.50 3.56
N GLU A 177 19.30 -18.08 4.07
CA GLU A 177 19.26 -18.96 5.24
C GLU A 177 19.03 -18.17 6.54
N ILE A 178 19.69 -17.01 6.69
CA ILE A 178 19.47 -16.11 7.83
C ILE A 178 18.03 -15.62 7.82
N TRP A 179 17.52 -15.23 6.65
CA TRP A 179 16.15 -14.80 6.48
C TRP A 179 15.15 -15.89 6.84
N ALA A 180 15.31 -17.11 6.32
CA ALA A 180 14.40 -18.22 6.60
C ALA A 180 14.33 -18.56 8.10
N GLU A 181 15.48 -18.57 8.80
CA GLU A 181 15.51 -18.82 10.24
C GLU A 181 14.86 -17.69 11.05
N LEU A 182 15.09 -16.42 10.68
CA LEU A 182 14.43 -15.28 11.31
C LEU A 182 12.92 -15.29 11.04
N PHE A 183 12.52 -15.54 9.80
CA PHE A 183 11.13 -15.63 9.36
C PHE A 183 10.37 -16.68 10.14
N LYS A 184 10.91 -17.90 10.25
CA LYS A 184 10.32 -18.97 11.06
C LYS A 184 10.09 -18.55 12.52
N LYS A 185 11.05 -17.86 13.13
CA LYS A 185 10.91 -17.37 14.51
C LYS A 185 9.88 -16.25 14.61
N ALA A 186 9.84 -15.33 13.64
CA ALA A 186 8.84 -14.27 13.60
C ALA A 186 7.42 -14.82 13.45
N VAL A 187 7.20 -15.84 12.61
CA VAL A 187 5.91 -16.54 12.51
C VAL A 187 5.50 -17.11 13.88
N ALA A 188 6.41 -17.80 14.57
CA ALA A 188 6.14 -18.33 15.92
C ALA A 188 5.86 -17.23 16.97
N GLU A 189 6.41 -16.03 16.80
CA GLU A 189 6.06 -14.86 17.62
C GLU A 189 4.62 -14.39 17.34
N THR A 190 4.14 -14.46 16.09
CA THR A 190 2.74 -14.10 15.76
C THR A 190 1.72 -15.09 16.32
N GLU A 191 2.08 -16.37 16.42
CA GLU A 191 1.25 -17.39 17.06
C GLU A 191 1.07 -17.12 18.57
N GLN A 192 2.02 -16.41 19.17
CA GLN A 192 1.97 -15.94 20.56
C GLN A 192 1.31 -14.56 20.72
N GLY A 193 0.83 -13.97 19.62
CA GLY A 193 0.07 -12.72 19.62
C GLY A 193 0.90 -11.47 19.32
N VAL A 194 2.05 -11.59 18.65
CA VAL A 194 2.68 -10.43 17.98
C VAL A 194 1.89 -10.08 16.72
N ALA A 195 1.69 -8.79 16.48
CA ALA A 195 1.10 -8.26 15.26
C ALA A 195 2.00 -7.19 14.62
N LEU A 196 2.00 -7.15 13.29
CA LEU A 196 2.58 -6.07 12.48
C LEU A 196 1.46 -5.21 11.89
N HIS A 197 1.62 -3.90 11.97
CA HIS A 197 0.77 -2.95 11.28
C HIS A 197 1.52 -1.66 10.93
N HIS A 198 0.89 -0.83 10.11
CA HIS A 198 1.40 0.51 9.76
C HIS A 198 0.67 1.64 10.50
N GLY A 199 -0.24 1.29 11.41
CA GLY A 199 -0.91 2.21 12.33
C GLY A 199 -2.05 3.00 11.68
N PHE A 200 -1.80 3.60 10.51
CA PHE A 200 -2.79 4.37 9.77
C PHE A 200 -2.73 4.15 8.26
N ILE A 201 -3.83 4.50 7.61
CA ILE A 201 -3.96 4.68 6.16
C ILE A 201 -4.15 6.18 5.92
N MET A 202 -3.36 6.73 5.02
CA MET A 202 -3.52 8.08 4.50
C MET A 202 -4.34 8.00 3.22
N THR A 203 -5.44 8.74 3.16
CA THR A 203 -6.28 8.87 1.97
C THR A 203 -6.31 10.34 1.59
N VAL A 204 -5.92 10.66 0.36
CA VAL A 204 -6.09 12.00 -0.21
C VAL A 204 -7.01 11.95 -1.42
N VAL A 205 -7.85 12.96 -1.56
CA VAL A 205 -8.59 13.23 -2.79
C VAL A 205 -8.21 14.60 -3.33
N GLY A 206 -8.23 14.74 -4.65
CA GLY A 206 -8.10 16.04 -5.31
C GLY A 206 -8.72 16.00 -6.69
N ARG A 207 -9.29 17.14 -7.11
CA ARG A 207 -9.92 17.32 -8.41
C ARG A 207 -8.90 17.88 -9.39
N LYS A 208 -8.81 17.31 -10.60
CA LYS A 208 -8.01 17.87 -11.68
C LYS A 208 -8.58 19.23 -12.06
N SER A 209 -7.76 20.28 -12.01
CA SER A 209 -8.15 21.61 -12.49
C SER A 209 -8.59 21.54 -13.97
N THR A 210 -9.61 22.32 -14.32
CA THR A 210 -10.18 22.39 -15.68
C THR A 210 -9.21 22.94 -16.71
#